data_AF-A0A858ARY1-F1
#
_entry.id   AF-A0A858ARY1-F1
#
_cell.length_a   1.000
_cell.length_b   1.000
_cell.length_c   1.000
_cell.angle_alpha   90.00
_cell.angle_beta   90.00
_cell.angle_gamma   90.00
#
_symmetry.space_group_name_H-M   'P 1'
#
loop_
_entity.id
_entity.type
_entity.pdbx_description
1 polymer ?
#
loop_
_entity_poly.entity_id
_entity_poly.type
_entity_poly.pdbx_seq_one_letter_code
_entity_poly.pdbx_strand_id
1 'polypeptide(L)'
;MNNISKWLLEGNNMAYAMAGFIGFFIILYFFYNAMSFWILKERYHGIRFTTKNIAYITMFTAINVSVTIVISLTVPITVFPPIRIAFEGVMVKITGFIFGPIIGVLVALITEVLVMIFVPSFIHPAFIIVIICYGFIAGIGSSFLRLGKGYNWVPVLLINLFLIVFAAFMVFVIDGYPDDESIAVLSFQVSKEVYKWIFLASIIACLALFWVMYLTLLIKGHRKTLHVLLPVILFATASEYLVTAVISAWGDAGFLGIPSHDGTNGYTAMFISRLVQAPLKIVFNSAVLYFTYKAVSPLIKRDR
;
A
#
# COMPACT_ATOMS: atom_id res chain seq x y z
N MET A 1 -28.19 5.12 -7.98
CA MET A 1 -26.88 4.45 -8.16
C MET A 1 -25.93 5.29 -9.01
N ASN A 2 -26.37 5.81 -10.16
CA ASN A 2 -25.56 6.69 -11.02
C ASN A 2 -24.93 7.89 -10.28
N ASN A 3 -25.64 8.48 -9.30
CA ASN A 3 -25.10 9.61 -8.52
C ASN A 3 -23.88 9.24 -7.64
N ILE A 4 -23.77 7.99 -7.16
CA ILE A 4 -22.64 7.58 -6.31
C ILE A 4 -21.41 7.30 -7.17
N SER A 5 -21.58 6.62 -8.31
CA SER A 5 -20.49 6.37 -9.25
C SER A 5 -19.98 7.67 -9.88
N LYS A 6 -20.89 8.59 -10.24
CA LYS A 6 -20.54 9.94 -10.70
C LYS A 6 -19.76 10.70 -9.63
N TRP A 7 -20.26 10.73 -8.40
CA TRP A 7 -19.55 11.38 -7.29
C TRP A 7 -18.16 10.79 -7.03
N LEU A 8 -18.00 9.46 -7.10
CA LEU A 8 -16.70 8.81 -6.88
C LEU A 8 -15.66 9.16 -7.96
N LEU A 9 -16.08 9.25 -9.22
CA LEU A 9 -15.18 9.50 -10.36
C LEU A 9 -14.95 11.00 -10.63
N GLU A 10 -15.74 11.88 -10.03
CA GLU A 10 -15.54 13.32 -10.08
C GLU A 10 -14.45 13.79 -9.11
N GLY A 11 -13.47 14.51 -9.64
CA GLY A 11 -12.41 15.14 -8.85
C GLY A 11 -11.58 14.14 -8.04
N ASN A 12 -11.41 14.42 -6.75
CA ASN A 12 -10.57 13.63 -5.83
C ASN A 12 -11.40 12.76 -4.86
N ASN A 13 -12.70 12.60 -5.11
CA ASN A 13 -13.64 11.99 -4.17
C ASN A 13 -13.33 10.51 -3.90
N MET A 14 -12.88 9.75 -4.91
CA MET A 14 -12.42 8.37 -4.71
C MET A 14 -11.25 8.28 -3.73
N ALA A 15 -10.30 9.22 -3.80
CA ALA A 15 -9.17 9.26 -2.88
C ALA A 15 -9.63 9.54 -1.44
N TYR A 16 -10.56 10.48 -1.25
CA TYR A 16 -11.14 10.76 0.06
C TYR A 16 -11.95 9.58 0.62
N ALA A 17 -12.77 8.95 -0.21
CA ALA A 17 -13.55 7.77 0.18
C ALA A 17 -12.63 6.62 0.60
N MET A 18 -11.56 6.35 -0.15
CA MET A 18 -10.59 5.31 0.18
C MET A 18 -9.77 5.64 1.43
N ALA A 19 -9.33 6.89 1.59
CA ALA A 19 -8.65 7.35 2.80
C ALA A 19 -9.55 7.22 4.04
N GLY A 20 -10.81 7.61 3.93
CA GLY A 20 -11.82 7.46 4.98
C GLY A 20 -12.09 5.99 5.31
N PHE A 21 -12.21 5.13 4.29
CA PHE A 21 -12.39 3.69 4.45
C PHE A 21 -11.22 3.05 5.20
N ILE A 22 -9.97 3.28 4.78
CA ILE A 22 -8.79 2.74 5.47
C ILE A 22 -8.67 3.34 6.88
N GLY A 23 -8.91 4.64 7.03
CA GLY A 23 -8.93 5.32 8.32
C GLY A 23 -9.92 4.70 9.30
N PHE A 24 -11.12 4.36 8.82
CA PHE A 24 -12.12 3.62 9.61
C PHE A 24 -11.59 2.26 10.07
N PHE A 25 -10.94 1.47 9.20
CA PHE A 25 -10.35 0.20 9.59
C PHE A 25 -9.20 0.35 10.59
N ILE A 26 -8.39 1.40 10.45
CA ILE A 26 -7.34 1.72 11.42
C ILE A 26 -7.97 1.96 12.80
N ILE A 27 -8.96 2.86 12.87
CA ILE A 27 -9.66 3.19 14.14
C ILE A 27 -10.34 1.95 14.72
N LEU A 28 -11.05 1.18 13.91
CA LEU A 28 -11.69 -0.07 14.34
C LEU A 28 -10.68 -1.07 14.87
N TYR A 29 -9.51 -1.17 14.24
CA TYR A 29 -8.42 -2.04 14.70
C TYR A 29 -7.83 -1.57 16.05
N PHE A 30 -7.67 -0.26 16.24
CA PHE A 30 -7.28 0.32 17.54
C PHE A 30 -8.32 0.01 18.61
N PHE A 31 -9.60 0.21 18.30
CA PHE A 31 -10.71 -0.07 19.21
C PHE A 31 -10.79 -1.56 19.57
N TYR A 32 -10.66 -2.45 18.59
CA TYR A 32 -10.59 -3.89 18.80
C TYR A 32 -9.45 -4.28 19.75
N ASN A 33 -8.25 -3.71 19.57
CA ASN A 33 -7.14 -3.98 20.48
C ASN A 33 -7.35 -3.42 21.88
N ALA A 34 -7.91 -2.22 22.01
CA ALA A 34 -8.22 -1.60 23.30
C ALA A 34 -9.28 -2.42 24.06
N MET A 35 -10.35 -2.84 23.40
CA MET A 35 -11.35 -3.73 23.99
C MET A 35 -10.78 -5.10 24.35
N SER A 36 -9.98 -5.70 23.46
CA SER A 36 -9.33 -6.98 23.71
C SER A 36 -8.42 -6.92 24.94
N PHE A 37 -7.67 -5.82 25.12
CA PHE A 37 -6.87 -5.59 26.32
C PHE A 37 -7.74 -5.49 27.59
N TRP A 38 -8.89 -4.83 27.50
CA TRP A 38 -9.75 -4.64 28.66
C TRP A 38 -10.49 -5.92 29.09
N ILE A 39 -10.97 -6.71 28.11
CA ILE A 39 -11.76 -7.92 28.33
C ILE A 39 -10.88 -9.15 28.60
N LEU A 40 -9.78 -9.34 27.84
CA LEU A 40 -8.97 -10.55 27.84
C LEU A 40 -7.62 -10.32 28.53
N LYS A 41 -7.58 -9.58 29.65
CA LYS A 41 -6.35 -9.19 30.36
C LYS A 41 -5.31 -10.31 30.50
N GLU A 42 -5.74 -11.55 30.76
CA GLU A 42 -4.84 -12.71 30.94
C GLU A 42 -4.44 -13.44 29.65
N ARG A 43 -5.19 -13.28 28.54
CA ARG A 43 -4.92 -13.92 27.23
C ARG A 43 -4.58 -12.92 26.12
N TYR A 44 -4.25 -11.67 26.47
CA TYR A 44 -3.91 -10.65 25.51
C TYR A 44 -2.59 -11.01 24.78
N HIS A 45 -2.72 -11.35 23.49
CA HIS A 45 -1.59 -11.65 22.59
C HIS A 45 -1.17 -10.42 21.76
N GLY A 46 -1.55 -9.20 22.17
CA GLY A 46 -1.16 -7.98 21.48
C GLY A 46 0.28 -7.55 21.75
N ILE A 47 0.60 -6.32 21.34
CA ILE A 47 1.98 -5.80 21.39
C ILE A 47 2.41 -5.65 22.85
N ARG A 48 3.41 -6.44 23.27
CA ARG A 48 4.09 -6.22 24.55
C ARG A 48 5.20 -5.19 24.35
N PHE A 49 5.01 -4.01 24.92
CA PHE A 49 6.04 -2.96 25.00
C PHE A 49 7.09 -3.36 26.03
N THR A 50 7.96 -4.32 25.67
CA THR A 50 9.18 -4.60 26.45
C THR A 50 10.26 -3.61 26.06
N THR A 51 11.20 -3.32 26.97
CA THR A 51 12.33 -2.42 26.71
C THR A 51 13.09 -2.82 25.44
N LYS A 52 13.24 -4.13 25.21
CA LYS A 52 13.86 -4.70 24.01
C LYS A 52 13.07 -4.40 22.73
N ASN A 53 11.74 -4.55 22.75
CA ASN A 53 10.91 -4.23 21.59
C ASN A 53 10.92 -2.72 21.30
N ILE A 54 10.84 -1.87 22.32
CA ILE A 54 10.94 -0.42 22.17
C ILE A 54 12.30 -0.03 21.56
N ALA A 55 13.39 -0.64 22.03
CA ALA A 55 14.73 -0.40 21.49
C ALA A 55 14.81 -0.79 20.01
N TYR A 56 14.27 -1.95 19.62
CA TYR A 56 14.24 -2.34 18.20
C TYR A 56 13.38 -1.42 17.35
N ILE A 57 12.19 -1.05 17.80
CA ILE A 57 11.30 -0.12 17.06
C ILE A 57 12.02 1.22 16.84
N THR A 58 12.66 1.74 17.88
CA THR A 58 13.44 2.99 17.81
C THR A 58 14.61 2.86 16.83
N MET A 59 15.36 1.75 16.90
CA MET A 59 16.46 1.45 15.99
C MET A 59 15.99 1.41 14.53
N PHE A 60 14.88 0.72 14.23
CA PHE A 60 14.32 0.64 12.88
C PHE A 60 13.81 1.99 12.39
N THR A 61 13.20 2.79 13.26
CA THR A 61 12.76 4.15 12.92
C THR A 61 13.95 5.03 12.57
N ALA A 62 15.02 5.00 13.37
CA ALA A 62 16.24 5.76 13.11
C ALA A 62 16.92 5.33 11.80
N ILE A 63 17.01 4.02 11.52
CA ILE A 63 17.54 3.50 10.26
C ILE A 63 16.67 3.96 9.08
N ASN A 64 15.35 3.89 9.21
CA ASN A 64 14.42 4.29 8.16
C ASN A 64 14.58 5.77 7.80
N VAL A 65 14.58 6.64 8.81
CA VAL A 65 14.78 8.09 8.65
C VAL A 65 16.17 8.37 8.04
N SER A 66 17.23 7.78 8.59
CA SER A 66 18.60 8.01 8.10
C SER A 66 18.79 7.56 6.66
N VAL A 67 18.31 6.37 6.28
CA VAL A 67 18.43 5.85 4.90
C VAL A 67 17.64 6.73 3.94
N THR A 68 16.42 7.11 4.31
CA THR A 68 15.58 7.98 3.47
C THR A 68 16.25 9.34 3.23
N ILE A 69 16.78 9.98 4.28
CA ILE A 69 17.50 11.25 4.15
C ILE A 69 18.74 11.10 3.27
N VAL A 70 19.56 10.07 3.49
CA VAL A 70 20.79 9.86 2.70
C VAL A 70 20.45 9.62 1.22
N ILE A 71 19.43 8.82 0.91
CA ILE A 71 18.98 8.60 -0.47
C ILE A 71 18.48 9.91 -1.08
N SER A 72 17.65 10.66 -0.35
CA SER A 72 17.15 11.98 -0.76
C SER A 72 18.24 12.99 -1.09
N LEU A 73 19.35 12.99 -0.34
CA LEU A 73 20.48 13.88 -0.56
C LEU A 73 21.42 13.40 -1.67
N THR A 74 21.57 12.09 -1.85
CA THR A 74 22.51 11.51 -2.84
C THR A 74 21.92 11.39 -4.23
N VAL A 75 20.61 11.14 -4.35
CA VAL A 75 19.92 11.00 -5.62
C VAL A 75 18.88 12.13 -5.73
N PRO A 76 19.19 13.26 -6.39
CA PRO A 76 18.35 14.46 -6.38
C PRO A 76 16.91 14.23 -6.85
N ILE A 77 16.68 13.23 -7.72
CA ILE A 77 15.33 12.87 -8.17
C ILE A 77 14.42 12.38 -7.04
N THR A 78 15.00 11.94 -5.92
CA THR A 78 14.26 11.42 -4.76
C THR A 78 13.83 12.54 -3.80
N VAL A 79 14.10 13.80 -4.15
CA VAL A 79 13.47 14.98 -3.51
C VAL A 79 12.03 15.16 -4.00
N PHE A 80 11.68 14.61 -5.18
CA PHE A 80 10.31 14.60 -5.66
C PHE A 80 9.43 13.73 -4.73
N PRO A 81 8.34 14.26 -4.15
CA PRO A 81 7.51 13.53 -3.18
C PRO A 81 7.07 12.13 -3.65
N PRO A 82 6.60 11.93 -4.90
CA PRO A 82 6.13 10.61 -5.34
C PRO A 82 7.22 9.53 -5.33
N ILE A 83 8.48 9.93 -5.53
CA ILE A 83 9.65 9.04 -5.55
C ILE A 83 10.14 8.84 -4.12
N ARG A 84 10.25 9.91 -3.32
CA ARG A 84 10.65 9.83 -1.90
C ARG A 84 9.76 8.85 -1.13
N ILE A 85 8.44 9.02 -1.27
CA ILE A 85 7.43 8.23 -0.56
C ILE A 85 7.48 6.76 -0.99
N ALA A 86 7.92 6.47 -2.21
CA ALA A 86 8.12 5.09 -2.63
C ALA A 86 9.28 4.44 -1.86
N PHE A 87 10.41 5.14 -1.68
CA PHE A 87 11.55 4.65 -0.90
C PHE A 87 11.23 4.54 0.60
N GLU A 88 10.70 5.62 1.17
CA GLU A 88 10.26 5.66 2.56
C GLU A 88 9.20 4.59 2.84
N GLY A 89 8.25 4.44 1.92
CA GLY A 89 7.16 3.48 2.02
C GLY A 89 7.65 2.03 2.09
N VAL A 90 8.71 1.65 1.38
CA VAL A 90 9.29 0.30 1.48
C VAL A 90 9.79 0.03 2.90
N MET A 91 10.51 0.97 3.49
CA MET A 91 11.09 0.84 4.83
C MET A 91 10.02 0.84 5.93
N VAL A 92 9.00 1.68 5.78
CA VAL A 92 7.82 1.70 6.66
C VAL A 92 7.06 0.37 6.57
N LYS A 93 6.85 -0.18 5.35
CA LYS A 93 6.20 -1.49 5.14
C LYS A 93 6.96 -2.61 5.86
N ILE A 94 8.30 -2.62 5.82
CA ILE A 94 9.12 -3.62 6.53
C ILE A 94 8.89 -3.52 8.04
N THR A 95 8.93 -2.31 8.58
CA THR A 95 8.79 -2.10 10.03
C THR A 95 7.39 -2.48 10.50
N GLY A 96 6.36 -2.09 9.76
CA GLY A 96 4.97 -2.54 10.00
C GLY A 96 4.84 -4.06 9.92
N PHE A 97 5.43 -4.70 8.91
CA PHE A 97 5.39 -6.15 8.75
C PHE A 97 6.08 -6.92 9.89
N ILE A 98 7.10 -6.34 10.51
CA ILE A 98 7.83 -6.97 11.62
C ILE A 98 7.10 -6.77 12.95
N PHE A 99 6.71 -5.54 13.27
CA PHE A 99 6.21 -5.16 14.59
C PHE A 99 4.68 -5.11 14.69
N GLY A 100 3.97 -5.20 13.55
CA GLY A 100 2.52 -5.18 13.47
C GLY A 100 1.94 -3.81 13.10
N PRO A 101 0.61 -3.74 12.92
CA PRO A 101 -0.07 -2.60 12.30
C PRO A 101 -0.03 -1.32 13.15
N ILE A 102 -0.20 -1.41 14.47
CA ILE A 102 -0.16 -0.22 15.35
C ILE A 102 1.24 0.41 15.33
N ILE A 103 2.28 -0.40 15.46
CA ILE A 103 3.66 0.10 15.37
C ILE A 103 3.97 0.61 13.97
N GLY A 104 3.47 -0.06 12.93
CA GLY A 104 3.58 0.42 11.55
C GLY A 104 3.04 1.84 11.37
N VAL A 105 1.85 2.13 11.90
CA VAL A 105 1.24 3.47 11.87
C VAL A 105 2.09 4.50 12.64
N LEU A 106 2.57 4.16 13.83
CA LEU A 106 3.39 5.07 14.64
C LEU A 106 4.74 5.38 13.96
N VAL A 107 5.44 4.36 13.49
CA VAL A 107 6.72 4.52 12.80
C VAL A 107 6.53 5.31 11.51
N ALA A 108 5.46 5.04 10.76
CA ALA A 108 5.10 5.79 9.56
C ALA A 108 4.98 7.29 9.84
N LEU A 109 4.19 7.67 10.86
CA LEU A 109 3.97 9.07 11.22
C LEU A 109 5.26 9.74 11.70
N ILE A 110 6.03 9.07 12.55
CA ILE A 110 7.30 9.62 13.07
C ILE A 110 8.32 9.77 11.94
N THR A 111 8.41 8.78 11.04
CA THR A 111 9.36 8.81 9.91
C THR A 111 9.06 9.99 9.01
N GLU A 112 7.80 10.17 8.59
CA GLU A 112 7.42 11.25 7.68
C GLU A 112 7.67 12.63 8.31
N VAL A 113 7.32 12.82 9.60
CA VAL A 113 7.60 14.09 10.30
C VAL A 113 9.10 14.38 10.37
N LEU A 114 9.92 13.38 10.72
CA LEU A 114 11.37 13.58 10.80
C LEU A 114 11.99 13.82 9.42
N VAL A 115 11.60 13.04 8.41
CA VAL A 115 12.11 13.21 7.05
C VAL A 115 11.74 14.58 6.49
N MET A 116 10.52 15.07 6.73
CA MET A 116 10.11 16.43 6.31
C MET A 116 10.91 17.54 6.98
N ILE A 117 11.41 17.35 8.20
CA ILE A 117 12.27 18.33 8.89
C ILE A 117 13.65 18.44 8.20
N PHE A 118 14.22 17.31 7.79
CA PHE A 118 15.57 17.27 7.21
C PHE A 118 15.58 17.47 5.68
N VAL A 119 14.55 17.02 4.99
CA VAL A 119 14.39 17.11 3.53
C VAL A 119 13.03 17.77 3.26
N PRO A 120 12.98 19.12 3.33
CA PRO A 120 11.74 19.84 3.09
C PRO A 120 11.28 19.57 1.66
N SER A 121 10.03 19.13 1.52
CA SER A 121 9.36 18.89 0.23
C SER A 121 8.00 19.54 0.20
N PHE A 122 7.31 19.42 -0.94
CA PHE A 122 5.88 19.72 -1.02
C PHE A 122 5.10 18.90 0.02
N ILE A 123 4.43 19.60 0.93
CA ILE A 123 3.62 19.01 2.00
C ILE A 123 2.20 18.87 1.46
N HIS A 124 1.73 17.63 1.36
CA HIS A 124 0.36 17.33 0.97
C HIS A 124 -0.24 16.27 1.89
N PRO A 125 -1.45 16.46 2.43
CA PRO A 125 -2.06 15.50 3.35
C PRO A 125 -2.15 14.06 2.80
N ALA A 126 -2.34 13.91 1.49
CA ALA A 126 -2.37 12.61 0.83
C ALA A 126 -1.13 11.75 1.14
N PHE A 127 0.05 12.37 1.18
CA PHE A 127 1.31 11.66 1.35
C PHE A 127 1.50 11.12 2.77
N ILE A 128 1.09 11.91 3.76
CA ILE A 128 1.07 11.47 5.17
C ILE A 128 0.09 10.29 5.32
N ILE A 129 -1.11 10.39 4.73
CA ILE A 129 -2.12 9.33 4.75
C ILE A 129 -1.57 8.07 4.08
N VAL A 130 -0.90 8.20 2.93
CA VAL A 130 -0.30 7.08 2.18
C VAL A 130 0.71 6.32 3.05
N ILE A 131 1.63 7.03 3.70
CA ILE A 131 2.67 6.42 4.55
C ILE A 131 2.06 5.73 5.77
N ILE A 132 1.05 6.33 6.41
CA ILE A 132 0.29 5.70 7.50
C ILE A 132 -0.39 4.40 7.02
N CYS A 133 -1.04 4.44 5.86
CA CYS A 133 -1.71 3.29 5.28
C CYS A 133 -0.72 2.18 4.91
N TYR A 134 0.47 2.51 4.41
CA TYR A 134 1.52 1.53 4.15
C TYR A 134 1.96 0.79 5.41
N GLY A 135 2.20 1.51 6.51
CA GLY A 135 2.57 0.91 7.80
C GLY A 135 1.47 -0.01 8.34
N PHE A 136 0.21 0.44 8.25
CA PHE A 136 -0.95 -0.33 8.68
C PHE A 136 -1.16 -1.62 7.87
N ILE A 137 -1.24 -1.51 6.54
CA ILE A 137 -1.51 -2.65 5.63
C ILE A 137 -0.40 -3.70 5.74
N ALA A 138 0.87 -3.29 5.77
CA ALA A 138 1.98 -4.21 5.95
C ALA A 138 1.93 -4.91 7.32
N GLY A 139 1.52 -4.20 8.36
CA GLY A 139 1.30 -4.78 9.68
C GLY A 139 0.19 -5.82 9.73
N ILE A 140 -0.93 -5.62 9.02
CA ILE A 140 -1.94 -6.68 8.84
C ILE A 140 -1.33 -7.87 8.09
N GLY A 141 -0.49 -7.61 7.07
CA GLY A 141 0.31 -8.62 6.37
C GLY A 141 1.07 -9.56 7.31
N SER A 142 1.59 -9.04 8.41
CA SER A 142 2.32 -9.83 9.43
C SER A 142 1.46 -10.89 10.13
N SER A 143 0.14 -10.63 10.25
CA SER A 143 -0.81 -11.58 10.84
C SER A 143 -0.98 -12.81 9.94
N PHE A 144 -0.92 -12.63 8.62
CA PHE A 144 -1.01 -13.73 7.66
C PHE A 144 0.22 -14.64 7.65
N LEU A 145 1.41 -14.16 8.02
CA LEU A 145 2.57 -15.04 8.26
C LEU A 145 2.30 -16.07 9.36
N ARG A 146 1.52 -15.70 10.39
CA ARG A 146 1.18 -16.60 11.50
C ARG A 146 0.12 -17.62 11.08
N LEU A 147 -0.90 -17.18 10.33
CA LEU A 147 -1.97 -18.03 9.79
C LEU A 147 -1.45 -19.01 8.73
N GLY A 148 -0.45 -18.61 7.96
CA GLY A 148 0.10 -19.42 6.86
C GLY A 148 0.96 -20.61 7.31
N LYS A 149 1.18 -20.86 8.60
CA LYS A 149 2.00 -21.99 9.10
C LYS A 149 1.37 -23.34 8.71
N GLY A 150 1.64 -23.80 7.48
CA GLY A 150 1.18 -25.06 6.90
C GLY A 150 0.35 -24.90 5.63
N TYR A 151 -0.28 -23.74 5.39
CA TYR A 151 -1.29 -23.57 4.35
C TYR A 151 -0.98 -22.40 3.40
N ASN A 152 -0.05 -22.62 2.47
CA ASN A 152 0.28 -21.63 1.42
C ASN A 152 -0.92 -21.27 0.51
N TRP A 153 -1.95 -22.11 0.46
CA TRP A 153 -3.15 -21.87 -0.33
C TRP A 153 -3.99 -20.69 0.20
N VAL A 154 -3.95 -20.40 1.51
CA VAL A 154 -4.75 -19.31 2.10
C VAL A 154 -4.30 -17.95 1.58
N PRO A 155 -3.00 -17.56 1.67
CA PRO A 155 -2.53 -16.31 1.05
C PRO A 155 -2.80 -16.24 -0.46
N VAL A 156 -2.65 -17.35 -1.19
CA VAL A 156 -2.93 -17.39 -2.65
C VAL A 156 -4.40 -17.08 -2.91
N LEU A 157 -5.32 -17.71 -2.19
CA LEU A 157 -6.75 -17.44 -2.31
C LEU A 157 -7.05 -15.98 -1.98
N LEU A 158 -6.49 -15.45 -0.89
CA LEU A 158 -6.71 -14.06 -0.50
C LEU A 158 -6.22 -13.06 -1.55
N ILE A 159 -5.06 -13.31 -2.19
CA ILE A 159 -4.55 -12.47 -3.28
C ILE A 159 -5.52 -12.49 -4.46
N ASN A 160 -5.94 -13.67 -4.90
CA ASN A 160 -6.87 -13.79 -6.03
C ASN A 160 -8.23 -13.15 -5.71
N LEU A 161 -8.80 -13.44 -4.53
CA LEU A 161 -10.07 -12.88 -4.08
C LEU A 161 -9.98 -11.34 -4.01
N PHE A 162 -8.90 -10.81 -3.44
CA PHE A 162 -8.68 -9.37 -3.37
C PHE A 162 -8.67 -8.74 -4.77
N LEU A 163 -7.89 -9.30 -5.71
CA LEU A 163 -7.79 -8.77 -7.07
C LEU A 163 -9.12 -8.87 -7.84
N ILE A 164 -9.87 -9.97 -7.68
CA ILE A 164 -11.18 -10.15 -8.33
C ILE A 164 -12.21 -9.18 -7.74
N VAL A 165 -12.29 -9.06 -6.42
CA VAL A 165 -13.23 -8.16 -5.75
C VAL A 165 -12.90 -6.71 -6.09
N PHE A 166 -11.62 -6.34 -6.06
CA PHE A 166 -11.17 -5.01 -6.45
C PHE A 166 -11.49 -4.73 -7.93
N ALA A 167 -11.29 -5.71 -8.81
CA ALA A 167 -11.62 -5.55 -10.22
C ALA A 167 -13.12 -5.39 -10.46
N ALA A 168 -13.95 -6.21 -9.82
CA ALA A 168 -15.40 -6.12 -9.90
C ALA A 168 -15.90 -4.78 -9.36
N PHE A 169 -15.37 -4.32 -8.23
CA PHE A 169 -15.69 -3.02 -7.66
C PHE A 169 -15.34 -1.87 -8.63
N MET A 170 -14.15 -1.89 -9.20
CA MET A 170 -13.71 -0.85 -10.13
C MET A 170 -14.50 -0.87 -11.44
N VAL A 171 -14.77 -2.04 -12.02
CA VAL A 171 -15.65 -2.17 -13.19
C VAL A 171 -17.04 -1.63 -12.89
N PHE A 172 -17.60 -1.95 -11.73
CA PHE A 172 -18.89 -1.41 -11.29
C PHE A 172 -18.89 0.12 -11.19
N VAL A 173 -17.81 0.71 -10.65
CA VAL A 173 -17.65 2.17 -10.57
C VAL A 173 -17.57 2.78 -11.98
N ILE A 174 -16.80 2.17 -12.89
CA ILE A 174 -16.62 2.64 -14.27
C ILE A 174 -17.92 2.53 -15.06
N ASP A 175 -18.61 1.38 -14.99
CA ASP A 175 -19.86 1.15 -15.72
C ASP A 175 -21.00 2.08 -15.24
N GLY A 176 -20.94 2.54 -13.99
CA GLY A 176 -21.86 3.54 -13.45
C GLY A 176 -21.59 4.99 -13.87
N TYR A 177 -20.51 5.26 -14.62
CA TYR A 177 -20.20 6.58 -15.18
C TYR A 177 -21.02 6.86 -16.45
N PRO A 178 -21.51 8.10 -16.67
CA PRO A 178 -22.30 8.43 -17.87
C PRO A 178 -21.54 8.15 -19.18
N ASP A 179 -22.23 7.61 -20.20
CA ASP A 179 -21.61 7.22 -21.48
C ASP A 179 -21.29 8.42 -22.39
N ASP A 180 -21.89 9.57 -22.12
CA ASP A 180 -21.76 10.85 -22.84
C ASP A 180 -20.54 11.67 -22.42
N GLU A 181 -19.90 11.32 -21.30
CA GLU A 181 -18.71 12.02 -20.79
C GLU A 181 -17.42 11.23 -21.13
N SER A 182 -16.47 11.89 -21.78
CA SER A 182 -15.14 11.31 -22.04
C SER A 182 -14.22 11.54 -20.85
N ILE A 183 -13.42 10.53 -20.51
CA ILE A 183 -12.45 10.61 -19.41
C ILE A 183 -11.17 11.19 -19.99
N ALA A 184 -10.82 12.41 -19.59
CA ALA A 184 -9.56 13.00 -20.00
C ALA A 184 -8.37 12.34 -19.27
N VAL A 185 -7.47 11.77 -20.05
CA VAL A 185 -6.19 11.20 -19.63
C VAL A 185 -5.10 12.08 -20.22
N LEU A 186 -4.57 13.00 -19.41
CA LEU A 186 -3.71 14.09 -19.90
C LEU A 186 -4.45 14.91 -20.97
N SER A 187 -3.84 15.08 -22.15
CA SER A 187 -4.42 15.75 -23.31
C SER A 187 -5.30 14.84 -24.19
N PHE A 188 -5.44 13.55 -23.85
CA PHE A 188 -6.21 12.60 -24.64
C PHE A 188 -7.56 12.33 -23.99
N GLN A 189 -8.64 12.38 -24.77
CA GLN A 189 -9.95 11.94 -24.31
C GLN A 189 -10.09 10.44 -24.55
N VAL A 190 -10.30 9.68 -23.48
CA VAL A 190 -10.42 8.22 -23.51
C VAL A 190 -11.87 7.85 -23.23
N SER A 191 -12.44 6.96 -24.05
CA SER A 191 -13.78 6.46 -23.81
C SER A 191 -13.81 5.55 -22.58
N LYS A 192 -14.97 5.51 -21.91
CA LYS A 192 -15.25 4.62 -20.78
C LYS A 192 -14.87 3.16 -21.04
N GLU A 193 -15.16 2.66 -22.24
CA GLU A 193 -14.82 1.29 -22.63
C GLU A 193 -13.30 1.06 -22.67
N VAL A 194 -12.54 1.97 -23.27
CA VAL A 194 -11.07 1.86 -23.30
C VAL A 194 -10.49 1.93 -21.87
N TYR A 195 -11.05 2.81 -21.02
CA TYR A 195 -10.65 2.90 -19.62
C TYR A 195 -10.88 1.58 -18.86
N LYS A 196 -12.04 0.95 -19.05
CA LYS A 196 -12.38 -0.36 -18.48
C LYS A 196 -11.39 -1.45 -18.93
N TRP A 197 -11.06 -1.50 -20.21
CA TRP A 197 -10.12 -2.47 -20.76
C TRP A 197 -8.69 -2.28 -20.27
N ILE A 198 -8.21 -1.04 -20.15
CA ILE A 198 -6.87 -0.76 -19.58
C ILE A 198 -6.80 -1.25 -18.14
N PHE A 199 -7.84 -0.94 -17.34
CA PHE A 199 -7.91 -1.39 -15.95
C PHE A 199 -7.92 -2.92 -15.84
N LEU A 200 -8.79 -3.60 -16.59
CA LEU A 200 -8.86 -5.06 -16.60
C LEU A 200 -7.55 -5.70 -17.07
N ALA A 201 -6.93 -5.15 -18.11
CA ALA A 201 -5.63 -5.61 -18.59
C ALA A 201 -4.55 -5.51 -17.50
N SER A 202 -4.55 -4.45 -16.69
CA SER A 202 -3.60 -4.31 -15.57
C SER A 202 -3.79 -5.40 -14.50
N ILE A 203 -5.04 -5.71 -14.14
CA ILE A 203 -5.35 -6.75 -13.15
C ILE A 203 -4.99 -8.13 -13.69
N ILE A 204 -5.33 -8.42 -14.95
CA ILE A 204 -5.00 -9.69 -15.62
C ILE A 204 -3.48 -9.86 -15.69
N ALA A 205 -2.74 -8.82 -16.06
CA ALA A 205 -1.28 -8.85 -16.07
C ALA A 205 -0.71 -9.10 -14.67
N CYS A 206 -1.28 -8.48 -13.65
CA CYS A 206 -0.89 -8.71 -12.25
C CYS A 206 -1.14 -10.16 -11.81
N LEU A 207 -2.31 -10.72 -12.13
CA LEU A 207 -2.66 -12.11 -11.85
C LEU A 207 -1.71 -13.07 -12.58
N ALA A 208 -1.45 -12.82 -13.86
CA ALA A 208 -0.54 -13.64 -14.66
C ALA A 208 0.88 -13.65 -14.06
N LEU A 209 1.43 -12.47 -13.73
CA LEU A 209 2.75 -12.36 -13.10
C LEU A 209 2.81 -13.07 -11.74
N PHE A 210 1.77 -12.90 -10.92
CA PHE A 210 1.65 -13.59 -9.63
C PHE A 210 1.65 -15.12 -9.81
N TRP A 211 0.82 -15.64 -10.73
CA TRP A 211 0.72 -17.08 -10.98
C TRP A 211 2.01 -17.66 -11.55
N VAL A 212 2.67 -16.96 -12.47
CA VAL A 212 3.99 -17.35 -12.99
C VAL A 212 5.00 -17.45 -11.84
N MET A 213 5.07 -16.44 -10.97
CA MET A 213 5.97 -16.46 -9.81
C MET A 213 5.62 -17.58 -8.81
N TYR A 214 4.33 -17.79 -8.53
CA TYR A 214 3.87 -18.85 -7.65
C TYR A 214 4.21 -20.25 -8.19
N LEU A 215 3.88 -20.53 -9.45
CA LEU A 215 4.12 -21.82 -10.10
C LEU A 215 5.61 -22.11 -10.24
N THR A 216 6.41 -21.13 -10.64
CA THR A 216 7.87 -21.30 -10.77
C THR A 216 8.52 -21.65 -9.44
N LEU A 217 8.13 -21.00 -8.34
CA LEU A 217 8.64 -21.31 -7.00
C LEU A 217 8.11 -22.63 -6.45
N LEU A 218 6.87 -22.99 -6.80
CA LEU A 218 6.26 -24.27 -6.42
C LEU A 218 6.97 -25.44 -7.11
N ILE A 219 7.22 -25.35 -8.42
CA ILE A 219 7.91 -26.37 -9.22
C ILE A 219 9.36 -26.53 -8.75
N LYS A 220 10.05 -25.43 -8.43
CA LYS A 220 11.42 -25.46 -7.87
C LYS A 220 11.48 -25.97 -6.42
N GLY A 221 10.35 -26.28 -5.77
CA GLY A 221 10.32 -26.83 -4.42
C GLY A 221 10.66 -25.83 -3.31
N HIS A 222 10.70 -24.52 -3.59
CA HIS A 222 11.07 -23.48 -2.62
C HIS A 222 9.93 -23.12 -1.65
N ARG A 223 9.33 -24.11 -0.98
CA ARG A 223 8.15 -23.92 -0.11
C ARG A 223 8.38 -22.96 1.06
N LYS A 224 9.59 -22.92 1.63
CA LYS A 224 9.96 -22.00 2.72
C LYS A 224 9.98 -20.54 2.26
N THR A 225 10.53 -20.29 1.08
CA THR A 225 10.52 -18.96 0.44
C THR A 225 9.09 -18.52 0.17
N LEU A 226 8.27 -19.42 -0.39
CA LEU A 226 6.88 -19.15 -0.72
C LEU A 226 6.05 -18.74 0.51
N HIS A 227 6.28 -19.39 1.65
CA HIS A 227 5.60 -19.11 2.91
C HIS A 227 5.80 -17.66 3.39
N VAL A 228 7.01 -17.11 3.17
CA VAL A 228 7.33 -15.73 3.54
C VAL A 228 6.93 -14.73 2.46
N LEU A 229 7.17 -15.09 1.20
CA LEU A 229 6.93 -14.23 0.05
C LEU A 229 5.43 -14.00 -0.21
N LEU A 230 4.57 -14.99 0.01
CA LEU A 230 3.13 -14.86 -0.27
C LEU A 230 2.43 -13.76 0.57
N PRO A 231 2.60 -13.70 1.91
CA PRO A 231 2.09 -12.58 2.69
C PRO A 231 2.67 -11.23 2.25
N VAL A 232 3.94 -11.21 1.82
CA VAL A 232 4.59 -10.00 1.28
C VAL A 232 3.90 -9.53 0.01
N ILE A 233 3.64 -10.43 -0.95
CA ILE A 233 2.90 -10.11 -2.17
C ILE A 233 1.48 -9.66 -1.83
N LEU A 234 0.80 -10.30 -0.88
CA LEU A 234 -0.56 -9.94 -0.49
C LEU A 234 -0.65 -8.47 -0.03
N PHE A 235 0.19 -8.07 0.94
CA PHE A 235 0.13 -6.69 1.42
C PHE A 235 0.72 -5.70 0.41
N ALA A 236 1.70 -6.11 -0.42
CA ALA A 236 2.22 -5.28 -1.49
C ALA A 236 1.11 -4.97 -2.51
N THR A 237 0.40 -5.99 -2.99
CA THR A 237 -0.76 -5.85 -3.88
C THR A 237 -1.85 -4.96 -3.26
N ALA A 238 -2.23 -5.19 -2.01
CA ALA A 238 -3.21 -4.35 -1.33
C ALA A 238 -2.73 -2.88 -1.22
N SER A 239 -1.47 -2.65 -0.86
CA SER A 239 -0.92 -1.31 -0.75
C SER A 239 -0.82 -0.59 -2.10
N GLU A 240 -0.47 -1.29 -3.18
CA GLU A 240 -0.36 -0.66 -4.49
C GLU A 240 -1.73 -0.28 -5.06
N TYR A 241 -2.73 -1.16 -4.97
CA TYR A 241 -4.05 -0.87 -5.52
C TYR A 241 -4.88 0.08 -4.64
N LEU A 242 -4.88 -0.10 -3.31
CA LEU A 242 -5.72 0.73 -2.43
C LEU A 242 -5.06 2.06 -2.08
N VAL A 243 -3.74 2.11 -1.93
CA VAL A 243 -3.04 3.29 -1.41
C VAL A 243 -2.31 4.01 -2.53
N THR A 244 -1.42 3.34 -3.27
CA THR A 244 -0.63 4.00 -4.30
C THR A 244 -1.49 4.45 -5.48
N ALA A 245 -2.33 3.57 -6.01
CA ALA A 245 -3.13 3.89 -7.18
C ALA A 245 -4.19 4.95 -6.83
N VAL A 246 -4.94 4.75 -5.75
CA VAL A 246 -6.09 5.61 -5.41
C VAL A 246 -5.67 6.86 -4.64
N ILE A 247 -4.93 6.73 -3.53
CA ILE A 247 -4.66 7.87 -2.63
C ILE A 247 -3.44 8.68 -3.10
N SER A 248 -2.34 8.02 -3.51
CA SER A 248 -1.13 8.75 -3.95
C SER A 248 -1.37 9.52 -5.25
N ALA A 249 -2.24 9.04 -6.14
CA ALA A 249 -2.59 9.77 -7.36
C ALA A 249 -3.18 11.16 -7.09
N TRP A 250 -3.90 11.32 -5.97
CA TRP A 250 -4.41 12.62 -5.54
C TRP A 250 -3.28 13.58 -5.14
N GLY A 251 -2.29 13.11 -4.36
CA GLY A 251 -1.12 13.90 -4.00
C GLY A 251 -0.25 14.27 -5.22
N ASP A 252 -0.07 13.32 -6.15
CA ASP A 252 0.71 13.53 -7.36
C ASP A 252 0.07 14.56 -8.30
N ALA A 253 -1.26 14.50 -8.47
CA ALA A 253 -2.00 15.46 -9.27
C ALA A 253 -1.91 16.89 -8.69
N GLY A 254 -2.00 17.01 -7.35
CA GLY A 254 -1.79 18.28 -6.65
C GLY A 254 -0.37 18.81 -6.77
N PHE A 255 0.64 17.94 -6.66
CA PHE A 255 2.05 18.30 -6.78
C PHE A 255 2.43 18.79 -8.19
N LEU A 256 1.94 18.13 -9.23
CA LEU A 256 2.26 18.47 -10.63
C LEU A 256 1.44 19.65 -11.16
N GLY A 257 0.52 20.21 -10.36
CA GLY A 257 -0.28 21.37 -10.74
C GLY A 257 -1.11 21.16 -11.99
N ILE A 258 -1.49 19.91 -12.29
CA ILE A 258 -2.26 19.58 -13.50
C ILE A 258 -3.63 20.26 -13.36
N PRO A 259 -3.94 21.27 -14.20
CA PRO A 259 -5.14 22.09 -14.03
C PRO A 259 -6.39 21.21 -14.02
N SER A 260 -7.29 21.49 -13.08
CA SER A 260 -8.63 20.89 -13.01
C SER A 260 -9.71 21.81 -13.60
N HIS A 261 -9.31 22.80 -14.42
CA HIS A 261 -10.23 23.68 -15.12
C HIS A 261 -10.46 23.11 -16.53
N ASP A 262 -11.73 23.00 -16.92
CA ASP A 262 -12.24 22.41 -18.17
C ASP A 262 -12.15 20.87 -18.29
N GLY A 263 -12.79 20.14 -17.36
CA GLY A 263 -13.12 18.72 -17.55
C GLY A 263 -11.95 17.73 -17.57
N THR A 264 -10.73 18.22 -17.31
CA THR A 264 -9.51 17.41 -17.23
C THR A 264 -9.21 17.03 -15.78
N ASN A 265 -9.65 15.84 -15.35
CA ASN A 265 -9.32 15.33 -14.02
C ASN A 265 -7.88 14.79 -14.00
N GLY A 266 -6.90 15.65 -13.68
CA GLY A 266 -5.49 15.27 -13.51
C GLY A 266 -5.28 14.08 -12.55
N TYR A 267 -6.17 13.93 -11.57
CA TYR A 267 -6.28 12.74 -10.72
C TYR A 267 -6.49 11.45 -11.51
N THR A 268 -7.45 11.43 -12.43
CA THR A 268 -7.79 10.24 -13.22
C THR A 268 -6.63 9.81 -14.12
N ALA A 269 -5.92 10.78 -14.72
CA ALA A 269 -4.71 10.50 -15.49
C ALA A 269 -3.62 9.86 -14.63
N MET A 270 -3.38 10.39 -13.43
CA MET A 270 -2.42 9.81 -12.48
C MET A 270 -2.84 8.43 -12.01
N PHE A 271 -4.13 8.23 -11.75
CA PHE A 271 -4.67 6.94 -11.34
C PHE A 271 -4.42 5.85 -12.40
N ILE A 272 -4.72 6.12 -13.67
CA ILE A 272 -4.45 5.17 -14.78
C ILE A 272 -2.95 4.87 -14.88
N SER A 273 -2.11 5.92 -14.86
CA SER A 273 -0.66 5.75 -14.94
C SER A 273 -0.14 4.84 -13.82
N ARG A 274 -0.67 4.99 -12.60
CA ARG A 274 -0.34 4.14 -11.45
C ARG A 274 -0.85 2.71 -11.62
N LEU A 275 -2.06 2.52 -12.15
CA LEU A 275 -2.63 1.19 -12.42
C LEU A 275 -1.82 0.41 -13.46
N VAL A 276 -1.42 1.05 -14.56
CA VAL A 276 -0.59 0.41 -15.60
C VAL A 276 0.77 0.00 -15.04
N GLN A 277 1.33 0.79 -14.13
CA GLN A 277 2.61 0.49 -13.46
C GLN A 277 2.48 -0.52 -12.30
N ALA A 278 1.27 -0.78 -11.80
CA ALA A 278 1.05 -1.57 -10.59
C ALA A 278 1.61 -3.00 -10.69
N PRO A 279 1.40 -3.77 -11.79
CA PRO A 279 1.90 -5.14 -11.88
C PRO A 279 3.43 -5.23 -11.69
N LEU A 280 4.17 -4.33 -12.34
CA LEU A 280 5.63 -4.28 -12.24
C LEU A 280 6.08 -3.82 -10.85
N LYS A 281 5.43 -2.79 -10.30
CA LYS A 281 5.75 -2.28 -8.95
C LYS A 281 5.48 -3.31 -7.86
N ILE A 282 4.44 -4.12 -7.99
CA ILE A 282 4.14 -5.19 -7.02
C ILE A 282 5.28 -6.22 -7.00
N VAL A 283 5.77 -6.63 -8.18
CA VAL A 283 6.90 -7.58 -8.26
C VAL A 283 8.16 -6.99 -7.65
N PHE A 284 8.50 -5.75 -8.02
CA PHE A 284 9.68 -5.05 -7.49
C PHE A 284 9.60 -4.85 -5.97
N ASN A 285 8.48 -4.30 -5.48
CA ASN A 285 8.27 -4.08 -4.05
C ASN A 285 8.30 -5.39 -3.28
N SER A 286 7.65 -6.44 -3.78
CA SER A 286 7.67 -7.76 -3.12
C SER A 286 9.07 -8.35 -3.04
N ALA A 287 9.89 -8.18 -4.08
CA ALA A 287 11.28 -8.63 -4.09
C ALA A 287 12.10 -7.89 -3.03
N VAL A 288 12.07 -6.56 -3.02
CA VAL A 288 12.82 -5.73 -2.05
C VAL A 288 12.38 -6.06 -0.63
N LEU A 289 11.07 -6.09 -0.37
CA LEU A 289 10.51 -6.40 0.94
C LEU A 289 10.91 -7.81 1.43
N TYR A 290 10.88 -8.81 0.55
CA TYR A 290 11.29 -10.17 0.87
C TYR A 290 12.77 -10.25 1.25
N PHE A 291 13.66 -9.68 0.45
CA PHE A 291 15.10 -9.72 0.73
C PHE A 291 15.44 -8.97 2.01
N THR A 292 14.86 -7.79 2.21
CA THR A 292 15.10 -7.03 3.44
C THR A 292 14.55 -7.76 4.66
N TYR A 293 13.34 -8.33 4.59
CA TYR A 293 12.80 -9.14 5.69
C TYR A 293 13.68 -10.34 6.00
N LYS A 294 14.22 -11.03 4.97
CA LYS A 294 15.12 -12.16 5.17
C LYS A 294 16.42 -11.76 5.87
N ALA A 295 16.97 -10.58 5.55
CA ALA A 295 18.17 -10.05 6.19
C ALA A 295 17.91 -9.61 7.65
N VAL A 296 16.76 -8.98 7.88
CA VAL A 296 16.43 -8.33 9.16
C VAL A 296 15.81 -9.27 10.19
N SER A 297 14.92 -10.17 9.76
CA SER A 297 14.15 -11.02 10.68
C SER A 297 14.97 -11.86 11.66
N PRO A 298 16.19 -12.36 11.33
CA PRO A 298 17.01 -13.10 12.30
C PRO A 298 17.55 -12.23 13.44
N LEU A 299 17.72 -10.93 13.21
CA LEU A 299 18.24 -9.99 14.21
C LEU A 299 17.21 -9.67 15.30
N ILE A 300 15.92 -9.91 15.01
CA ILE A 300 14.81 -9.58 15.89
C ILE A 300 14.34 -10.84 16.59
N LYS A 301 14.87 -11.07 17.79
CA LYS A 301 14.33 -12.11 18.67
C LYS A 301 12.97 -11.66 19.20
N ARG A 302 11.88 -12.12 18.56
CA ARG A 302 10.52 -11.99 19.12
C ARG A 302 10.48 -12.72 20.46
N ASP A 303 10.33 -11.97 21.55
CA ASP A 303 10.00 -12.54 22.84
C ASP A 303 8.63 -13.23 22.69
N ARG A 304 8.61 -14.54 22.94
CA ARG A 304 7.38 -15.34 22.91
C ARG A 304 6.51 -15.04 24.12
#